data_AF-A0A2G2W520-F1
#
_entry.id   AF-A0A2G2W520-F1
#
_cell.length_a   1.000
_cell.length_b   1.000
_cell.length_c   1.000
_cell.angle_alpha   90.00
_cell.angle_beta   90.00
_cell.angle_gamma   90.00
#
_symmetry.space_group_name_H-M   'P 1'
#
loop_
_entity.id
_entity.type
_entity.pdbx_description
1 polymer ?
#
loop_
_entity_poly.entity_id
_entity_poly.type
_entity_poly.pdbx_seq_one_letter_code
_entity_poly.pdbx_strand_id
1 'polypeptide(L)'
;MGSGYGRLLGIAMRPYTKIDQGLYVVLGASSLMAGSMRMTVTVCIIFLELTNNLLLLPITMFLLLIVKSVANCFNQSIYEIMLELKGLPFLEAHPEPWMRNITVGELAEVRPPGVTVNGIEKVRRIVEVLKYTTHNGFPVVDVVITRIAWTYLKNSPSFGAQEESGSCMRGE
;
A
#
# COMPACT_ATOMS: atom_id res chain seq x y z
N MET A 1 20.22 4.62 21.37
CA MET A 1 21.14 3.89 20.46
C MET A 1 21.70 4.80 19.38
N GLY A 2 20.90 5.36 18.48
CA GLY A 2 21.39 6.18 17.35
C GLY A 2 22.25 7.40 17.75
N SER A 3 21.82 8.16 18.76
CA SER A 3 22.60 9.27 19.34
C SER A 3 23.95 8.83 19.94
N GLY A 4 24.01 7.62 20.49
CA GLY A 4 25.23 7.03 21.02
C GLY A 4 26.25 6.76 19.92
N TYR A 5 25.82 6.15 18.82
CA TYR A 5 26.68 5.94 17.63
C TYR A 5 27.10 7.27 16.99
N GLY A 6 26.20 8.26 16.93
CA GLY A 6 26.52 9.61 16.47
C GLY A 6 27.59 10.28 17.33
N ARG A 7 27.52 10.11 18.66
CA ARG A 7 28.54 10.64 19.58
C ARG A 7 29.87 9.91 19.46
N LEU A 8 29.85 8.58 19.30
CA LEU A 8 31.06 7.78 19.09
C LEU A 8 31.78 8.20 17.80
N LEU A 9 31.04 8.34 16.70
CA LEU A 9 31.55 8.82 15.42
C LEU A 9 32.10 10.24 15.54
N GLY A 10 31.38 11.13 16.23
CA GLY A 10 31.81 12.50 16.48
C GLY A 10 33.11 12.58 17.27
N ILE A 11 33.36 11.66 18.22
CA ILE A 11 34.64 11.57 18.95
C ILE A 11 35.76 11.06 18.04
N ALA A 12 35.51 10.02 17.24
CA ALA A 12 36.49 9.46 16.33
C ALA A 12 36.93 10.44 15.22
N MET A 13 36.01 11.29 14.75
CA MET A 13 36.26 12.29 13.70
C MET A 13 36.82 13.63 14.22
N ARG A 14 36.97 13.80 15.54
CA ARG A 14 37.55 15.01 16.16
C ARG A 14 38.86 15.51 15.53
N PRO A 15 39.84 14.66 15.18
CA PRO A 15 41.09 15.14 14.62
C PRO A 15 40.99 15.53 13.14
N TYR A 16 39.93 15.13 12.43
CA TYR A 16 39.81 15.33 10.98
C TYR A 16 38.87 16.48 10.61
N THR A 17 37.83 16.74 11.40
CA THR A 17 36.81 17.73 11.07
C THR A 17 36.38 18.55 12.28
N LYS A 18 36.31 19.86 12.10
CA LYS A 18 35.86 20.83 13.11
C LYS A 18 34.36 21.10 12.95
N ILE A 19 33.55 20.03 12.91
CA ILE A 19 32.08 20.11 12.80
C ILE A 19 31.47 20.01 14.20
N ASP A 20 30.32 20.65 14.41
CA ASP A 20 29.59 20.62 15.67
C ASP A 20 29.21 19.20 16.08
N GLN A 21 29.60 18.82 17.30
CA GLN A 21 29.34 17.49 17.82
C GLN A 21 27.84 17.22 17.97
N GLY A 22 27.03 18.27 18.18
CA GLY A 22 25.58 18.18 18.21
C GLY A 22 25.02 17.60 16.91
N LEU A 23 25.53 18.05 15.76
CA LEU A 23 25.05 17.60 14.45
C LEU A 23 25.22 16.09 14.27
N TYR A 24 26.39 15.54 14.61
CA TYR A 24 26.64 14.09 14.52
C TYR A 24 25.71 13.28 15.43
N VAL A 25 25.42 13.78 16.63
CA VAL A 25 24.51 13.11 17.58
C VAL A 25 23.10 13.06 17.02
N VAL A 26 22.58 14.17 16.49
CA VAL A 26 21.23 14.21 15.95
C VAL A 26 21.15 13.42 14.63
N LEU A 27 22.17 13.48 13.76
CA LEU A 27 22.22 12.69 12.51
C LEU A 27 22.26 11.18 12.77
N GLY A 28 22.96 10.76 13.83
CA GLY A 28 22.96 9.36 14.27
C GLY A 28 21.60 8.93 14.86
N ALA A 29 20.88 9.85 15.51
CA ALA A 29 19.53 9.58 16.01
C ALA A 29 18.53 9.45 14.85
N SER A 30 18.56 10.37 13.87
CA SER A 30 17.66 10.32 12.71
C SER A 30 17.94 9.17 11.78
N SER A 31 19.20 8.76 11.57
CA SER A 31 19.50 7.61 10.71
C SER A 31 18.90 6.32 11.27
N LEU A 32 18.95 6.11 12.59
CA LEU A 32 18.32 4.95 13.21
C LEU A 32 16.79 5.00 13.08
N MET A 33 16.19 6.18 13.28
CA MET A 33 14.75 6.37 13.13
C MET A 33 14.31 6.15 11.67
N ALA A 34 15.00 6.75 10.71
CA ALA A 34 14.72 6.62 9.28
C ALA A 34 14.92 5.20 8.76
N GLY A 35 15.93 4.47 9.25
CA GLY A 35 16.17 3.08 8.87
C GLY A 35 15.10 2.12 9.39
N SER A 36 14.65 2.31 10.63
CA SER A 36 13.64 1.44 11.26
C SER A 36 12.22 1.72 10.76
N MET A 37 11.85 3.00 10.62
CA MET A 37 10.50 3.45 10.29
C MET A 37 10.29 3.69 8.79
N ARG A 38 11.36 3.73 7.97
CA ARG A 38 11.35 4.06 6.53
C ARG A 38 10.67 5.39 6.14
N MET A 39 10.35 6.24 7.11
CA MET A 39 9.81 7.60 6.92
C MET A 39 10.96 8.62 6.90
N THR A 40 11.35 9.07 5.71
CA THR A 40 12.51 9.96 5.53
C THR A 40 12.14 11.42 5.31
N VAL A 41 11.08 11.69 4.54
CA VAL A 41 10.66 13.07 4.22
C VAL A 41 10.27 13.85 5.48
N THR A 42 9.50 13.23 6.37
CA THR A 42 9.07 13.85 7.63
C THR A 42 10.23 14.13 8.57
N VAL A 43 11.19 13.18 8.68
CA VAL A 43 12.37 13.33 9.52
C VAL A 43 13.27 14.47 9.04
N CYS A 44 13.44 14.63 7.71
CA CYS A 44 14.15 15.80 7.14
C CYS A 44 13.48 17.12 7.53
N ILE A 45 12.15 17.20 7.44
CA ILE A 45 11.40 18.43 7.75
C ILE A 45 11.54 18.78 9.24
N ILE A 46 11.41 17.80 10.14
CA ILE A 46 11.62 18.01 11.58
C ILE A 46 13.05 18.54 11.84
N PHE A 47 14.05 17.99 11.16
CA PHE A 47 15.43 18.45 11.26
C PHE A 47 15.63 19.89 10.78
N LEU A 48 14.99 20.24 9.67
CA LEU A 48 15.00 21.60 9.12
C LEU A 48 14.39 22.57 10.11
N GLU A 49 13.25 22.24 10.71
CA GLU A 49 12.57 23.08 11.70
C GLU A 49 13.45 23.31 12.94
N LEU A 50 14.02 22.23 13.48
CA LEU A 50 14.88 22.28 14.67
C LEU A 50 16.17 23.08 14.44
N THR A 51 16.72 23.02 13.23
CA THR A 51 17.96 23.73 12.90
C THR A 51 17.70 25.10 12.30
N ASN A 52 16.46 25.40 11.89
CA ASN A 52 16.05 26.60 11.14
C ASN A 52 17.01 26.97 10.00
N ASN A 53 17.54 25.96 9.30
CA ASN A 53 18.58 26.13 8.29
C ASN A 53 18.26 25.29 7.05
N LEU A 54 17.78 25.95 5.99
CA LEU A 54 17.40 25.27 4.75
C LEU A 54 18.60 24.65 4.00
N LEU A 55 19.81 25.18 4.20
CA LEU A 55 21.03 24.66 3.58
C LEU A 55 21.41 23.24 4.06
N LEU A 56 20.93 22.82 5.22
CA LEU A 56 21.14 21.47 5.76
C LEU A 56 20.18 20.42 5.19
N LEU A 57 19.12 20.85 4.50
CA LEU A 57 18.14 19.98 3.87
C LEU A 57 18.77 19.02 2.85
N PRO A 58 19.54 19.45 1.83
CA PRO A 58 20.09 18.53 0.84
C PRO A 58 21.05 17.49 1.45
N ILE A 59 21.84 17.89 2.46
CA ILE A 59 22.79 17.00 3.14
C ILE A 59 22.04 15.93 3.95
N THR A 60 21.06 16.34 4.73
CA THR A 60 20.23 15.42 5.52
C THR A 60 19.38 14.51 4.63
N MET A 61 18.82 15.03 3.54
CA MET A 61 18.07 14.25 2.56
C MET A 61 18.94 13.18 1.92
N PHE A 62 20.15 13.53 1.47
CA PHE A 62 21.08 12.56 0.89
C PHE A 62 21.45 11.45 1.87
N LEU A 63 21.72 11.81 3.14
CA LEU A 63 21.98 10.84 4.20
C LEU A 63 20.79 9.90 4.41
N LEU A 64 19.57 10.44 4.53
CA LEU A 64 18.37 9.62 4.74
C LEU A 64 18.04 8.74 3.53
N LEU A 65 18.36 9.18 2.31
CA LEU A 65 18.19 8.36 1.10
C LEU A 65 19.12 7.13 1.12
N ILE A 66 20.39 7.31 1.50
CA ILE A 66 21.32 6.19 1.64
C ILE A 66 20.81 5.22 2.71
N VAL A 67 20.42 5.74 3.86
CA VAL A 67 19.86 4.93 4.96
C VAL A 67 18.62 4.15 4.50
N LYS A 68 17.69 4.81 3.80
CA LYS A 68 16.48 4.17 3.27
C LYS A 68 16.81 3.09 2.24
N SER A 69 17.77 3.35 1.34
CA SER A 69 18.20 2.38 0.34
C SER A 69 18.76 1.12 1.01
N VAL A 70 19.67 1.28 1.97
CA VAL A 70 20.22 0.16 2.74
C VAL A 70 19.12 -0.56 3.52
N ALA A 71 18.23 0.16 4.21
CA ALA A 71 17.12 -0.45 4.93
C ALA A 71 16.15 -1.20 4.01
N ASN A 72 15.96 -0.72 2.79
CA ASN A 72 15.16 -1.38 1.76
C ASN A 72 15.77 -2.71 1.31
N CYS A 73 17.11 -2.82 1.27
CA CYS A 73 17.80 -4.07 0.92
C CYS A 73 17.70 -5.15 2.02
N PHE A 74 17.59 -4.76 3.29
CA PHE A 74 17.65 -5.73 4.39
C PHE A 74 16.32 -6.41 4.66
N ASN A 75 15.29 -5.65 5.00
CA ASN A 75 13.98 -6.22 5.34
C ASN A 75 12.91 -5.16 5.46
N GLN A 76 11.64 -5.56 5.36
CA GLN A 76 10.45 -4.71 5.41
C GLN A 76 10.42 -3.78 6.65
N SER A 77 9.73 -2.63 6.58
CA SER A 77 9.74 -1.66 7.69
C SER A 77 9.09 -2.23 8.94
N ILE A 78 9.47 -1.71 10.11
CA ILE A 78 8.86 -2.13 11.39
C ILE A 78 7.34 -1.91 11.37
N TYR A 79 6.85 -0.87 10.70
CA TYR A 79 5.41 -0.60 10.63
C TYR A 79 4.63 -1.66 9.86
N GLU A 80 5.20 -2.13 8.75
CA GLU A 80 4.61 -3.20 7.95
C GLU A 80 4.61 -4.52 8.73
N ILE A 81 5.71 -4.86 9.41
CA ILE A 81 5.80 -6.06 10.27
C ILE A 81 4.77 -5.97 11.41
N MET A 82 4.64 -4.81 12.05
CA MET A 82 3.66 -4.61 13.12
C MET A 82 2.22 -4.74 12.61
N LEU A 83 1.97 -4.31 11.38
CA LEU A 83 0.67 -4.41 10.74
C LEU A 83 0.33 -5.87 10.40
N GLU A 84 1.30 -6.64 9.91
CA GLU A 84 1.18 -8.08 9.67
C GLU A 84 0.91 -8.85 10.97
N LEU A 85 1.63 -8.52 12.05
CA LEU A 85 1.40 -9.10 13.38
C LEU A 85 0.01 -8.80 13.94
N LYS A 86 -0.58 -7.65 13.58
CA LYS A 86 -1.96 -7.31 13.95
C LYS A 86 -3.00 -8.00 13.07
N GLY A 87 -2.60 -8.66 11.97
CA GLY A 87 -3.50 -9.33 11.05
C GLY A 87 -4.45 -8.38 10.30
N LEU A 88 -4.08 -7.09 10.16
CA LEU A 88 -4.90 -6.13 9.43
C LEU A 88 -4.62 -6.28 7.93
N PRO A 89 -5.63 -6.45 7.06
CA PRO A 89 -5.42 -6.50 5.63
C PRO A 89 -5.02 -5.11 5.11
N PHE A 90 -3.74 -4.93 4.78
CA PHE A 90 -3.21 -3.72 4.16
C PHE A 90 -3.03 -3.93 2.67
N LEU A 91 -3.57 -3.01 1.88
CA LEU A 91 -3.46 -3.04 0.43
C LEU A 91 -2.31 -2.11 0.03
N GLU A 92 -1.25 -2.70 -0.50
CA GLU A 92 -0.11 -1.93 -1.03
C GLU A 92 -0.54 -1.09 -2.24
N ALA A 93 -0.01 0.14 -2.34
CA ALA A 93 -0.36 1.08 -3.40
C ALA A 93 0.10 0.61 -4.79
N HIS A 94 1.08 -0.29 -4.85
CA HIS A 94 1.60 -0.85 -6.09
C HIS A 94 1.33 -2.35 -6.07
N PRO A 95 0.46 -2.87 -6.94
CA PRO A 95 0.30 -4.31 -7.05
C PRO A 95 1.59 -4.93 -7.59
N GLU A 96 1.94 -6.08 -7.04
CA GLU A 96 3.09 -6.84 -7.49
C GLU A 96 3.02 -7.11 -9.01
N PRO A 97 4.17 -7.12 -9.72
CA PRO A 97 4.20 -7.27 -11.18
C PRO A 97 3.44 -8.49 -11.72
N TRP A 98 3.40 -9.59 -10.96
CA TRP A 98 2.71 -10.83 -11.32
C TRP A 98 1.18 -10.74 -11.20
N MET A 99 0.64 -9.81 -10.42
CA MET A 99 -0.82 -9.59 -10.30
C MET A 99 -1.42 -8.92 -11.53
N ARG A 100 -0.60 -8.39 -12.45
CA ARG A 100 -1.08 -7.77 -13.70
C ARG A 100 -1.73 -8.73 -14.68
N ASN A 101 -1.40 -10.03 -14.61
CA ASN A 101 -1.99 -11.06 -15.47
C ASN A 101 -3.24 -11.71 -14.89
N ILE A 102 -3.65 -11.37 -13.66
CA ILE A 102 -4.85 -11.92 -13.03
C ILE A 102 -6.06 -11.10 -13.47
N THR A 103 -7.01 -11.73 -14.14
CA THR A 103 -8.24 -11.04 -14.55
C THR A 103 -9.25 -10.98 -13.41
N VAL A 104 -10.04 -9.90 -13.37
CA VAL A 104 -11.12 -9.74 -12.37
C VAL A 104 -12.16 -10.87 -12.48
N GLY A 105 -12.30 -11.45 -13.67
CA GLY A 105 -13.17 -12.61 -13.92
C GLY A 105 -12.76 -13.85 -13.12
N GLU A 106 -11.48 -14.22 -13.16
CA GLU A 106 -10.95 -15.36 -12.39
C GLU A 106 -11.09 -15.13 -10.88
N LEU A 107 -10.86 -13.91 -10.40
CA LEU A 107 -11.01 -13.59 -8.97
C LEU A 107 -12.47 -13.58 -8.52
N ALA A 108 -13.40 -13.20 -9.41
CA ALA A 108 -14.83 -13.20 -9.14
C ALA A 108 -15.43 -14.62 -9.13
N GLU A 109 -14.90 -15.52 -9.95
CA GLU A 109 -15.36 -16.92 -10.03
C GLU A 109 -14.92 -17.77 -8.84
N VAL A 110 -13.74 -17.48 -8.27
CA VAL A 110 -13.23 -18.16 -7.06
C VAL A 110 -14.03 -17.77 -5.81
N ARG A 111 -14.73 -16.63 -5.80
CA ARG A 111 -15.56 -16.20 -4.67
C ARG A 111 -16.94 -16.86 -4.73
N PRO A 112 -17.46 -17.41 -3.61
CA PRO A 112 -18.81 -17.94 -3.58
C PRO A 112 -19.81 -16.86 -4.00
N PRO A 113 -20.88 -17.20 -4.73
CA PRO A 113 -21.85 -16.23 -5.22
C PRO A 113 -22.42 -15.43 -4.04
N GLY A 114 -22.12 -14.13 -4.02
CA GLY A 114 -22.57 -13.22 -2.97
C GLY A 114 -24.09 -13.13 -2.94
N VAL A 115 -24.66 -12.91 -1.75
CA VAL A 115 -26.11 -12.70 -1.60
C VAL A 115 -26.48 -11.35 -2.24
N THR A 116 -27.33 -11.40 -3.26
CA THR A 116 -27.87 -10.21 -3.93
C THR A 116 -29.27 -9.89 -3.40
N VAL A 117 -29.62 -8.61 -3.43
CA VAL A 117 -30.96 -8.11 -3.08
C VAL A 117 -31.58 -7.44 -4.32
N ASN A 118 -32.88 -7.56 -4.54
CA ASN A 118 -33.53 -6.85 -5.63
C ASN A 118 -33.81 -5.38 -5.25
N GLY A 119 -33.99 -4.49 -6.23
CA GLY A 119 -34.35 -3.09 -5.96
C GLY A 119 -35.71 -2.93 -5.26
N ILE A 120 -36.61 -3.90 -5.44
CA ILE A 120 -37.86 -4.01 -4.67
C ILE A 120 -37.89 -5.38 -3.98
N GLU A 121 -37.58 -5.41 -2.69
CA GLU A 121 -37.48 -6.64 -1.89
C GLU A 121 -38.37 -6.58 -0.64
N LYS A 122 -38.86 -7.73 -0.18
CA LYS A 122 -39.64 -7.81 1.07
C LYS A 122 -38.74 -7.54 2.28
N VAL A 123 -39.20 -6.69 3.20
CA VAL A 123 -38.48 -6.37 4.45
C VAL A 123 -38.08 -7.62 5.24
N ARG A 124 -38.95 -8.64 5.27
CA ARG A 124 -38.66 -9.93 5.91
C ARG A 124 -37.37 -10.58 5.35
N ARG A 125 -37.18 -10.56 4.04
CA ARG A 125 -36.01 -11.14 3.37
C ARG A 125 -34.75 -10.33 3.67
N ILE A 126 -34.84 -9.01 3.73
CA ILE A 126 -33.71 -8.15 4.10
C ILE A 126 -33.25 -8.47 5.54
N VAL A 127 -34.19 -8.59 6.47
CA VAL A 127 -33.90 -8.94 7.87
C VAL A 127 -33.32 -10.36 7.99
N GLU A 128 -33.81 -11.32 7.21
CA GLU A 128 -33.23 -12.67 7.15
C GLU A 128 -31.79 -12.64 6.64
N VAL A 129 -31.53 -11.95 5.52
CA VAL A 129 -30.18 -11.85 4.94
C VAL A 129 -29.21 -11.19 5.92
N LEU A 130 -29.60 -10.10 6.58
CA LEU A 130 -28.78 -9.42 7.59
C LEU A 130 -28.49 -10.28 8.83
N LYS A 131 -29.39 -11.23 9.18
CA LYS A 131 -29.18 -12.13 10.33
C LYS A 131 -28.29 -13.32 9.99
N TYR A 132 -28.40 -13.85 8.77
CA TYR A 132 -27.71 -15.09 8.38
C TYR A 132 -26.40 -14.85 7.63
N THR A 133 -26.09 -13.63 7.22
CA THR A 133 -24.84 -13.29 6.54
C THR A 133 -24.01 -12.31 7.36
N THR A 134 -22.69 -12.44 7.30
CA THR A 134 -21.72 -11.55 8.00
C THR A 134 -21.17 -10.46 7.08
N HIS A 135 -21.78 -10.26 5.92
CA HIS A 135 -21.32 -9.29 4.91
C HIS A 135 -21.91 -7.91 5.19
N ASN A 136 -21.07 -6.87 5.06
CA ASN A 136 -21.48 -5.48 5.29
C ASN A 136 -21.93 -4.76 3.99
N GLY A 137 -21.99 -5.47 2.87
CA GLY A 137 -22.39 -4.90 1.58
C GLY A 137 -23.11 -5.94 0.72
N PHE A 138 -24.26 -5.56 0.17
CA PHE A 138 -25.07 -6.40 -0.71
C PHE A 138 -25.32 -5.66 -2.02
N PRO A 139 -24.89 -6.21 -3.18
CA PRO A 139 -25.20 -5.61 -4.46
C PRO A 139 -26.71 -5.66 -4.72
N VAL A 140 -27.29 -4.51 -5.06
CA VAL A 140 -28.69 -4.39 -5.45
C VAL A 140 -28.80 -4.65 -6.95
N VAL A 141 -29.56 -5.66 -7.35
CA VAL A 141 -29.70 -6.06 -8.76
C VAL A 141 -31.15 -5.88 -9.18
N ASP A 142 -31.40 -5.02 -10.17
CA ASP A 142 -32.71 -4.90 -10.79
C ASP A 142 -32.75 -5.67 -12.10
N VAL A 143 -33.58 -6.71 -12.16
CA VAL A 143 -33.67 -7.63 -13.32
C VAL A 143 -33.92 -6.89 -14.64
N VAL A 144 -34.68 -5.78 -14.59
CA VAL A 144 -34.99 -4.95 -15.76
C VAL A 144 -33.76 -4.14 -16.21
N ILE A 145 -33.09 -3.47 -15.28
CA ILE A 145 -31.93 -2.63 -15.58
C ILE A 145 -30.73 -3.48 -15.98
N THR A 146 -30.50 -4.62 -15.32
CA THR A 146 -29.42 -5.56 -15.65
C THR A 146 -29.59 -6.13 -17.06
N ARG A 147 -30.81 -6.49 -17.49
CA ARG A 147 -31.06 -6.95 -18.86
C ARG A 147 -30.76 -5.87 -19.89
N ILE A 148 -31.18 -4.62 -19.65
CA ILE A 148 -30.91 -3.50 -20.55
C ILE A 148 -29.41 -3.24 -20.62
N ALA A 149 -28.74 -3.09 -19.47
CA ALA A 149 -27.30 -2.86 -19.40
C ALA A 149 -26.48 -3.98 -20.08
N TRP A 150 -26.88 -5.25 -19.90
CA TRP A 150 -26.25 -6.39 -20.58
C TRP A 150 -26.43 -6.33 -22.10
N THR A 151 -27.63 -5.93 -22.57
CA THR A 151 -27.91 -5.78 -24.00
C THR A 151 -27.07 -4.65 -24.61
N TYR A 152 -26.87 -3.54 -23.88
CA TYR A 152 -25.99 -2.43 -24.29
C TYR A 152 -24.50 -2.81 -24.27
N LEU A 153 -24.04 -3.54 -23.25
CA LEU A 153 -22.65 -4.02 -23.16
C LEU A 153 -22.31 -5.01 -24.27
N LYS A 154 -23.22 -5.94 -24.59
CA LYS A 154 -23.04 -6.89 -25.70
C LYS A 154 -22.94 -6.19 -27.06
N ASN A 155 -23.58 -5.03 -27.20
CA ASN A 155 -23.53 -4.22 -28.42
C ASN A 155 -22.36 -3.21 -28.43
N SER A 156 -21.51 -3.20 -27.40
CA SER A 156 -20.35 -2.31 -27.31
C SER A 156 -19.13 -2.94 -27.99
N PRO A 157 -18.41 -2.22 -28.88
CA PRO A 157 -17.33 -2.77 -29.72
C PRO A 157 -16.12 -3.32 -28.94
N SER A 158 -16.00 -3.01 -27.65
CA SER A 158 -14.91 -3.44 -26.78
C SER A 158 -15.08 -4.86 -26.22
N PHE A 159 -16.31 -5.39 -26.14
CA PHE A 159 -16.58 -6.71 -25.56
C PHE A 159 -16.41 -7.85 -26.59
N GLY A 160 -16.61 -7.54 -27.88
CA GLY A 160 -16.46 -8.51 -28.98
C GLY A 160 -15.04 -9.07 -29.16
N ALA A 161 -14.01 -8.39 -28.67
CA ALA A 161 -12.62 -8.86 -28.77
C ALA A 161 -12.26 -9.94 -27.73
N GLN A 162 -13.05 -10.10 -26.65
CA GLN A 162 -12.75 -11.06 -25.58
C GLN A 162 -13.42 -12.42 -25.78
N GLU A 163 -14.52 -12.49 -26.54
CA GLU A 163 -15.25 -13.75 -26.81
C GLU A 163 -14.61 -14.57 -27.95
N GLU A 164 -13.94 -13.92 -28.92
CA GLU A 164 -13.23 -14.64 -29.99
C GLU A 164 -12.00 -15.43 -29.51
N SER A 165 -11.37 -15.02 -28.41
CA SER A 165 -10.21 -15.74 -27.85
C SER A 165 -10.60 -16.98 -27.02
N GLY A 166 -11.86 -17.10 -26.60
CA GLY A 166 -12.37 -18.25 -25.82
C GLY A 166 -12.96 -19.38 -26.67
N SER A 167 -13.27 -19.14 -27.95
CA SER A 167 -13.85 -20.15 -28.85
C SER A 167 -12.81 -21.00 -29.60
N CYS A 168 -11.52 -20.66 -29.54
CA CYS A 168 -10.45 -21.40 -30.23
C CYS A 168 -9.95 -22.66 -29.48
N MET A 169 -10.57 -23.04 -28.36
CA MET A 169 -10.24 -24.26 -27.60
C MET A 169 -11.40 -25.26 -27.54
N ARG A 170 -12.34 -25.19 -28.50
CA ARG A 170 -13.39 -26.20 -28.66
C ARG A 170 -13.62 -26.49 -30.14
N GLY A 171 -12.60 -27.04 -30.78
CA GLY A 171 -12.67 -27.58 -32.14
C GLY A 171 -11.79 -28.83 -32.23
N GLU A 172 -12.47 -29.97 -32.38
CA GLU A 172 -12.00 -31.33 -32.70
C GLU A 172 -11.34 -32.17 -31.59
#